data_AF-A0A1N6G1U0-F1
#
_entry.id   AF-A0A1N6G1U0-F1
#
_cell.length_a   1.000
_cell.length_b   1.000
_cell.length_c   1.000
_cell.angle_alpha   90.00
_cell.angle_beta   90.00
_cell.angle_gamma   90.00
#
_symmetry.space_group_name_H-M   'P 1'
#
loop_
_entity.id
_entity.type
_entity.pdbx_description
1 polymer ?
#
loop_
_entity_poly.entity_id
_entity_poly.type
_entity_poly.pdbx_seq_one_letter_code
_entity_poly.pdbx_strand_id
1 'polypeptide(L)'
;MAMGRFVILEHHWNGVHWDLMLERDGVLRTWAVDEAIVPGRNLPARALADHRLHYLEYEGVISGGRGSVRRCASGSYQSTLWTPDRVQFRLDGDDQVEGEAVLFRIESGFAPEPFSWFFRLGNLD
;
A
#
# COMPACT_ATOMS: atom_id res chain seq x y z
N MET A 1 -8.22 -13.68 -11.16
CA MET A 1 -7.68 -13.37 -9.82
C MET A 1 -6.18 -13.62 -9.85
N ALA A 2 -5.39 -12.74 -9.25
CA ALA A 2 -3.93 -12.88 -9.16
C ALA A 2 -3.54 -12.99 -7.68
N MET A 3 -2.53 -13.78 -7.38
CA MET A 3 -2.00 -13.98 -6.02
C MET A 3 -0.55 -13.52 -5.99
N GLY A 4 -0.12 -12.99 -4.86
CA GLY A 4 1.26 -12.52 -4.66
C GLY A 4 1.54 -12.28 -3.19
N ARG A 5 2.77 -11.88 -2.87
CA ARG A 5 3.13 -11.42 -1.53
C ARG A 5 2.81 -9.94 -1.35
N PHE A 6 2.60 -9.53 -0.11
CA PHE A 6 2.57 -8.13 0.25
C PHE A 6 3.52 -7.84 1.41
N VAL A 7 3.89 -6.57 1.52
CA VAL A 7 4.53 -6.02 2.70
C VAL A 7 3.97 -4.63 2.98
N ILE A 8 3.90 -4.27 4.25
CA ILE A 8 3.61 -2.92 4.72
C ILE A 8 4.83 -2.46 5.52
N LEU A 9 5.44 -1.38 5.05
CA LEU A 9 6.61 -0.79 5.70
C LEU A 9 6.25 0.57 6.30
N GLU A 10 6.53 0.78 7.58
CA GLU A 10 6.54 2.12 8.17
C GLU A 10 7.82 2.82 7.74
N HIS A 11 7.68 3.93 7.01
CA HIS A 11 8.78 4.69 6.43
C HIS A 11 8.91 6.05 7.12
N HIS A 12 10.05 6.23 7.79
CA HIS A 12 10.39 7.48 8.48
C HIS A 12 11.24 8.36 7.57
N TRP A 13 10.61 9.29 6.85
CA TRP A 13 11.27 10.27 5.99
C TRP A 13 10.37 11.50 5.78
N ASN A 14 10.84 12.68 6.22
CA ASN A 14 10.06 13.93 6.18
C ASN A 14 8.65 13.80 6.82
N GLY A 15 8.56 13.04 7.90
CA GLY A 15 7.32 12.55 8.47
C GLY A 15 7.33 11.02 8.55
N VAL A 16 6.18 10.43 8.87
CA VAL A 16 5.97 8.98 8.88
C VAL A 16 4.81 8.67 7.95
N HIS A 17 4.99 7.67 7.08
CA HIS A 17 3.95 7.11 6.23
C HIS A 17 4.13 5.59 6.15
N TRP A 18 3.17 4.90 5.55
CA TRP A 18 3.17 3.45 5.42
C TRP A 18 3.15 3.06 3.95
N ASP A 19 4.21 2.43 3.47
CA ASP A 19 4.27 1.89 2.11
C ASP A 19 3.56 0.54 2.06
N LEU A 20 2.39 0.50 1.43
CA LEU A 20 1.71 -0.73 1.04
C LEU A 20 2.29 -1.20 -0.30
N MET A 21 2.89 -2.38 -0.32
CA MET A 21 3.55 -2.94 -1.49
C MET A 21 2.95 -4.31 -1.84
N LEU A 22 2.50 -4.46 -3.09
CA LEU A 22 1.91 -5.69 -3.62
C LEU A 22 2.80 -6.26 -4.73
N GLU A 23 3.27 -7.50 -4.58
CA GLU A 23 4.04 -8.21 -5.61
C GLU A 23 3.19 -8.55 -6.82
N ARG A 24 3.54 -7.99 -7.98
CA ARG A 24 2.85 -8.25 -9.24
C ARG A 24 3.78 -8.05 -10.42
N ASP A 25 3.73 -8.98 -11.38
CA ASP A 25 4.46 -8.89 -12.65
C ASP A 25 5.98 -8.63 -12.48
N GLY A 26 6.58 -9.24 -11.44
CA GLY A 26 8.01 -9.14 -11.15
C GLY A 26 8.47 -7.87 -10.42
N VAL A 27 7.54 -7.00 -10.02
CA VAL A 27 7.81 -5.77 -9.27
C VAL A 27 6.88 -5.65 -8.06
N LEU A 28 7.15 -4.67 -7.19
CA LEU A 28 6.23 -4.25 -6.14
C LEU A 28 5.46 -3.01 -6.61
N ARG A 29 4.14 -3.15 -6.73
CA ARG A 29 3.22 -2.04 -6.94
C ARG A 29 3.00 -1.36 -5.59
N THR A 30 3.38 -0.10 -5.49
CA THR A 30 3.54 0.58 -4.20
C THR A 30 2.65 1.81 -4.09
N TRP A 31 2.01 1.94 -2.92
CA TRP A 31 1.31 3.14 -2.50
C TRP A 31 1.80 3.56 -1.12
N ALA A 32 2.20 4.83 -0.99
CA ALA A 32 2.41 5.46 0.31
C ALA A 32 1.05 5.83 0.90
N VAL A 33 0.74 5.37 2.11
CA VAL A 33 -0.46 5.70 2.89
C VAL A 33 -0.05 6.67 4.00
N ASP A 34 -0.69 7.83 4.06
CA ASP A 34 -0.24 8.95 4.89
C ASP A 34 -0.53 8.75 6.40
N GLU A 35 -1.35 7.75 6.74
CA GLU A 35 -1.76 7.42 8.10
C GLU A 35 -1.58 5.93 8.41
N ALA A 36 -1.48 5.59 9.69
CA ALA A 36 -1.43 4.20 10.14
C ALA A 36 -2.67 3.44 9.66
N ILE A 37 -2.47 2.20 9.22
CA ILE A 37 -3.54 1.38 8.65
C ILE A 37 -4.50 0.93 9.74
N VAL A 38 -5.70 1.53 9.74
CA VAL A 38 -6.80 1.21 10.63
C VAL A 38 -8.01 0.77 9.79
N PRO A 39 -8.59 -0.42 10.06
CA PRO A 39 -9.75 -0.89 9.32
C PRO A 39 -10.97 0.07 9.37
N GLY A 40 -11.76 0.09 8.31
CA GLY A 40 -13.00 0.86 8.20
C GLY A 40 -12.83 2.35 7.89
N ARG A 41 -11.60 2.84 7.70
CA ARG A 41 -11.32 4.24 7.31
C ARG A 41 -10.81 4.33 5.87
N ASN A 42 -11.19 5.39 5.17
CA ASN A 42 -10.55 5.79 3.92
C ASN A 42 -9.30 6.61 4.26
N LEU A 43 -8.13 6.05 4.02
CA LEU A 43 -6.84 6.67 4.32
C LEU A 43 -6.27 7.29 3.04
N PRO A 44 -5.83 8.55 3.05
CA PRO A 44 -5.16 9.15 1.90
C PRO A 44 -3.94 8.34 1.49
N ALA A 45 -3.78 8.16 0.19
CA ALA A 45 -2.65 7.42 -0.35
C ALA A 45 -2.10 8.09 -1.61
N ARG A 46 -0.90 7.68 -2.02
CA ARG A 46 -0.25 8.13 -3.25
C ARG A 46 0.47 6.97 -3.91
N ALA A 47 0.18 6.74 -5.18
CA ALA A 47 0.92 5.76 -5.97
C ALA A 47 2.38 6.20 -6.14
N LEU A 48 3.30 5.27 -5.93
CA LEU A 48 4.74 5.47 -6.14
C LEU A 48 5.21 4.71 -7.38
N ALA A 49 6.47 4.97 -7.77
CA ALA A 49 7.13 4.15 -8.77
C ALA A 49 7.22 2.69 -8.29
N ASP A 50 7.33 1.76 -9.23
CA ASP A 50 7.50 0.34 -8.93
C ASP A 50 8.77 0.10 -8.10
N HIS A 51 8.65 -0.74 -7.07
CA HIS A 51 9.76 -1.09 -6.19
C HIS A 51 10.31 -2.50 -6.50
N ARG A 52 11.56 -2.74 -6.09
CA ARG A 52 12.22 -4.05 -6.25
C ARG A 52 11.67 -5.03 -5.23
N LEU A 53 11.52 -6.30 -5.62
CA LEU A 53 11.02 -7.38 -4.75
C LEU A 53 11.81 -7.56 -3.44
N HIS A 54 13.08 -7.16 -3.41
CA HIS A 54 13.91 -7.16 -2.19
C HIS A 54 13.26 -6.42 -1.01
N TYR A 55 12.41 -5.41 -1.27
CA TYR A 55 11.72 -4.68 -0.21
C TYR A 55 10.67 -5.50 0.56
N LEU A 56 10.26 -6.67 0.06
CA LEU A 56 9.44 -7.61 0.82
C LEU A 56 10.12 -8.04 2.13
N GLU A 57 11.46 -8.14 2.09
CA GLU A 57 12.27 -8.67 3.19
C GLU A 57 13.20 -7.62 3.81
N TYR A 58 13.30 -6.44 3.22
CA TYR A 58 14.20 -5.40 3.69
C TYR A 58 13.65 -4.59 4.88
N GLU A 59 14.53 -4.31 5.84
CA GLU A 59 14.35 -3.33 6.92
C GLU A 59 15.66 -2.56 7.11
N GLY A 60 15.58 -1.28 7.48
CA GLY A 60 16.75 -0.44 7.76
C GLY A 60 16.81 0.85 6.95
N VAL A 61 18.01 1.42 6.85
CA VAL A 61 18.25 2.76 6.29
C VAL A 61 18.21 2.75 4.77
N ILE A 62 17.39 3.63 4.20
CA ILE A 62 17.28 3.83 2.75
C ILE A 62 18.37 4.77 2.26
N SER A 63 19.06 4.35 1.20
CA SER A 63 20.12 5.12 0.55
C SER A 63 19.65 6.51 0.09
N GLY A 64 20.60 7.45 0.03
CA GLY A 64 20.34 8.81 -0.45
C GLY A 64 19.65 9.72 0.56
N GLY A 65 19.77 9.43 1.87
CA GLY A 65 19.16 10.24 2.92
C GLY A 65 17.63 10.17 2.94
N ARG A 66 17.07 9.07 2.42
CA ARG A 66 15.62 8.86 2.30
C ARG A 66 15.03 8.18 3.54
N GLY A 67 15.64 8.34 4.70
CA GLY A 67 15.11 7.81 5.95
C GLY A 67 15.32 6.30 6.14
N SER A 68 14.42 5.66 6.90
CA SER A 68 14.49 4.22 7.22
C SER A 68 13.12 3.56 7.18
N VAL A 69 13.09 2.26 6.87
CA VAL A 69 11.87 1.45 6.85
C VAL A 69 11.92 0.34 7.90
N ARG A 70 10.76 0.07 8.50
CA ARG A 70 10.53 -1.05 9.40
C ARG A 70 9.30 -1.83 8.92
N ARG A 71 9.34 -3.15 8.97
CA ARG A 71 8.19 -3.98 8.59
C ARG A 71 7.11 -3.90 9.66
N CYS A 72 5.90 -3.57 9.24
CA CYS A 72 4.70 -3.60 10.06
C CYS A 72 3.90 -4.88 9.86
N ALA A 73 3.76 -5.30 8.61
CA ALA A 73 3.03 -6.52 8.25
C ALA A 73 3.60 -7.09 6.94
N SER A 74 3.40 -8.38 6.75
CA SER A 74 3.67 -9.09 5.51
C SER A 74 2.75 -10.30 5.42
N GLY A 75 2.65 -10.85 4.22
CA GLY A 75 1.88 -12.06 3.99
C GLY A 75 1.59 -12.27 2.53
N SER A 76 0.47 -12.94 2.24
CA SER A 76 -0.05 -13.13 0.89
C SER A 76 -1.26 -12.25 0.62
N TYR A 77 -1.53 -11.99 -0.64
CA TYR A 77 -2.75 -11.32 -1.05
C TYR A 77 -3.36 -11.99 -2.29
N GLN A 78 -4.66 -11.78 -2.47
CA GLN A 78 -5.38 -12.22 -3.65
C GLN A 78 -6.20 -11.06 -4.22
N SER A 79 -5.89 -10.63 -5.46
CA SER A 79 -6.66 -9.56 -6.13
C SER A 79 -7.89 -10.11 -6.86
N THR A 80 -9.01 -9.43 -6.66
CA THR A 80 -10.29 -9.66 -7.36
C THR A 80 -10.52 -8.66 -8.50
N LEU A 81 -10.02 -7.43 -8.37
CA LEU A 81 -10.08 -6.38 -9.39
C LEU A 81 -8.72 -5.66 -9.49
N TRP A 82 -8.31 -5.34 -10.72
CA TRP A 82 -7.10 -4.53 -10.95
C TRP A 82 -7.28 -3.65 -12.19
N THR A 83 -7.65 -2.41 -11.97
CA THR A 83 -7.79 -1.36 -12.98
C THR A 83 -6.87 -0.18 -12.65
N PRO A 84 -6.62 0.75 -13.59
CA PRO A 84 -5.74 1.90 -13.34
C PRO A 84 -6.14 2.82 -12.18
N ASP A 85 -7.43 2.80 -11.85
CA ASP A 85 -8.10 3.66 -10.87
C ASP A 85 -8.63 2.90 -9.65
N ARG A 86 -8.66 1.56 -9.67
CA ARG A 86 -9.18 0.73 -8.59
C ARG A 86 -8.49 -0.62 -8.50
N VAL A 87 -8.09 -1.01 -7.30
CA VAL A 87 -7.52 -2.32 -7.02
C VAL A 87 -8.25 -2.91 -5.81
N GLN A 88 -8.89 -4.06 -5.98
CA GLN A 88 -9.55 -4.81 -4.89
C GLN A 88 -8.82 -6.11 -4.63
N PHE A 89 -8.56 -6.39 -3.37
CA PHE A 89 -7.77 -7.53 -2.95
C PHE A 89 -8.05 -7.91 -1.50
N ARG A 90 -7.88 -9.19 -1.17
CA ARG A 90 -7.84 -9.67 0.20
C ARG A 90 -6.39 -9.78 0.67
N LEU A 91 -6.10 -9.27 1.85
CA LEU A 91 -4.84 -9.48 2.57
C LEU A 91 -4.97 -10.67 3.52
N ASP A 92 -3.92 -11.48 3.57
CA ASP A 92 -3.75 -12.61 4.49
C ASP A 92 -2.33 -12.53 5.08
N GLY A 93 -2.22 -11.95 6.27
CA GLY A 93 -0.94 -11.65 6.93
C GLY A 93 -0.97 -11.86 8.44
N ASP A 94 0.22 -11.85 9.03
CA ASP A 94 0.46 -12.53 10.31
C ASP A 94 -0.04 -11.79 11.58
N ASP A 95 -0.45 -10.53 11.51
CA ASP A 95 -0.79 -9.70 12.68
C ASP A 95 -1.77 -8.55 12.36
N GLN A 96 -3.09 -8.82 12.39
CA GLN A 96 -4.19 -7.84 12.26
C GLN A 96 -4.37 -7.15 10.89
N VAL A 97 -3.47 -7.35 9.94
CA VAL A 97 -3.68 -6.92 8.54
C VAL A 97 -4.21 -8.09 7.72
N GLU A 98 -5.46 -8.46 8.00
CA GLU A 98 -6.23 -9.46 7.27
C GLU A 98 -7.57 -8.87 6.83
N GLY A 99 -8.02 -9.23 5.63
CA GLY A 99 -9.36 -8.95 5.15
C GLY A 99 -9.41 -8.26 3.79
N GLU A 100 -10.62 -7.93 3.37
CA GLU A 100 -10.86 -7.26 2.08
C GLU A 100 -10.37 -5.82 2.12
N ALA A 101 -9.67 -5.41 1.08
CA ALA A 101 -9.10 -4.08 0.94
C ALA A 101 -9.32 -3.52 -0.46
N VAL A 102 -9.31 -2.20 -0.54
CA VAL A 102 -9.42 -1.47 -1.80
C VAL A 102 -8.49 -0.26 -1.83
N LEU A 103 -7.80 -0.11 -2.94
CA LEU A 103 -7.20 1.15 -3.38
C LEU A 103 -8.10 1.74 -4.45
N PHE A 104 -8.46 3.01 -4.34
CA PHE A 104 -9.32 3.67 -5.33
C PHE A 104 -8.98 5.14 -5.48
N ARG A 105 -9.23 5.69 -6.67
CA ARG A 105 -9.12 7.12 -6.95
C ARG A 105 -10.49 7.79 -6.84
N ILE A 106 -10.51 9.01 -6.32
CA ILE A 106 -11.66 9.92 -6.40
C ILE A 106 -11.22 11.14 -7.18
N GLU A 107 -12.09 11.67 -8.05
CA GLU A 107 -11.88 12.98 -8.67
C GLU A 107 -11.69 14.05 -7.58
N SER A 108 -10.61 14.81 -7.71
CA SER A 108 -10.33 15.94 -6.83
C SER A 108 -10.65 17.24 -7.57
N GLY A 109 -11.75 17.88 -7.19
CA GLY A 109 -12.15 19.18 -7.76
C GLY A 109 -11.28 20.36 -7.30
N PHE A 110 -10.34 20.15 -6.37
CA PHE A 110 -9.58 21.20 -5.70
C PHE A 110 -8.06 20.95 -5.63
N ALA A 111 -7.58 19.77 -6.03
CA ALA A 111 -6.15 19.47 -6.01
C ALA A 111 -5.48 19.79 -7.36
N PRO A 112 -4.17 20.09 -7.38
CA PRO A 112 -3.41 20.24 -8.62
C PRO A 112 -3.37 18.96 -9.45
N GLU A 113 -3.55 17.79 -8.83
CA GLU A 113 -3.76 16.51 -9.51
C GLU A 113 -5.26 16.20 -9.60
N PRO A 114 -5.79 15.74 -10.74
CA PRO A 114 -7.23 15.56 -10.94
C PRO A 114 -7.83 14.43 -10.10
N PHE A 115 -7.00 13.60 -9.46
CA PHE A 115 -7.45 12.47 -8.64
C PHE A 115 -6.59 12.30 -7.38
N SER A 116 -7.23 11.90 -6.28
CA SER A 116 -6.56 11.47 -5.05
C SER A 116 -6.78 9.98 -4.82
N TRP A 117 -5.73 9.25 -4.47
CA TRP A 117 -5.84 7.85 -4.08
C TRP A 117 -6.26 7.74 -2.62
N PHE A 118 -7.03 6.70 -2.32
CA PHE A 118 -7.37 6.28 -0.97
C PHE A 118 -7.16 4.78 -0.83
N PHE A 119 -6.73 4.36 0.35
CA PHE A 119 -6.67 2.98 0.80
C PHE A 119 -7.72 2.74 1.88
N ARG A 120 -8.42 1.61 1.81
CA ARG A 120 -9.33 1.14 2.87
C ARG A 120 -9.15 -0.36 3.07
N LEU A 121 -9.05 -0.76 4.33
CA LEU A 121 -9.07 -2.17 4.77
C LEU A 121 -10.37 -2.42 5.55
N GLY A 122 -11.08 -3.49 5.27
CA GLY A 122 -12.32 -3.89 5.96
C GLY A 122 -13.54 -2.98 5.68
N ASN A 123 -14.72 -3.49 6.02
CA ASN A 123 -16.02 -2.83 5.88
C ASN A 123 -16.19 -2.20 4.49
N LEU A 124 -16.13 -2.99 3.42
CA LEU A 124 -16.25 -2.48 2.04
C LEU A 124 -17.71 -2.25 1.59
N ASP A 125 -18.66 -2.40 2.50
CA ASP A 125 -20.10 -2.22 2.31
C ASP A 125 -20.52 -0.74 2.31
#